data_AF-A0A2W2AK29-F1
#
_entry.id   AF-A0A2W2AK29-F1
#
_cell.length_a   1.000
_cell.length_b   1.000
_cell.length_c   1.000
_cell.angle_alpha   90.00
_cell.angle_beta   90.00
_cell.angle_gamma   90.00
#
_symmetry.space_group_name_H-M   'P 1'
#
loop_
_entity.id
_entity.type
_entity.pdbx_description
1 polymer ?
#
loop_
_entity_poly.entity_id
_entity_poly.type
_entity_poly.pdbx_seq_one_letter_code
_entity_poly.pdbx_strand_id
1 'polypeptide(L)'
;MENKSEIILAYLKSNPGATKVQISQATAIKGLELFNLLRMLTRERIIQEDSSGNEPVYTVFSEMPEPKEETPEEVELKKRIKAGRDVSQYTFNGRSYGKGPLVRAVVAQYVLDHPEITYKELKEVFPDDLLKRFGIFQDQKTAKEIAPKGNRYFTKPEQVIKLKDREVVVCSQFTLENLQPFLKVARALGYEIVES
;
A
#
# COMPACT_ATOMS: atom_id res chain seq x y z
N MET A 1 -23.26 17.70 24.49
CA MET A 1 -23.05 16.23 24.40
C MET A 1 -21.64 15.99 24.87
N GLU A 2 -21.49 15.31 26.01
CA GLU A 2 -20.17 15.04 26.57
C GLU A 2 -19.39 14.09 25.65
N ASN A 3 -18.17 14.48 25.29
CA ASN A 3 -17.30 13.64 24.49
C ASN A 3 -16.77 12.49 25.37
N LYS A 4 -17.38 11.32 25.23
CA LYS A 4 -17.06 10.11 26.04
C LYS A 4 -15.57 9.74 25.98
N SER A 5 -14.88 10.05 24.88
CA SER A 5 -13.43 9.86 24.76
C SER A 5 -12.65 10.76 25.71
N GLU A 6 -13.06 12.03 25.86
CA GLU A 6 -12.40 12.99 26.76
C GLU A 6 -12.55 12.57 28.23
N ILE A 7 -13.69 11.98 28.60
CA ILE A 7 -13.93 11.45 29.96
C ILE A 7 -12.94 10.31 30.26
N ILE A 8 -12.74 9.39 29.32
CA ILE A 8 -11.76 8.29 29.47
C ILE A 8 -10.34 8.84 29.59
N LEU A 9 -9.97 9.80 28.74
CA LEU A 9 -8.64 10.40 28.76
C LEU A 9 -8.36 11.18 30.05
N ALA A 10 -9.33 11.94 30.57
CA ALA A 10 -9.20 12.66 31.84
C ALA A 10 -8.98 11.69 33.01
N TYR A 11 -9.70 10.57 33.01
CA TYR A 11 -9.53 9.52 34.02
C TYR A 11 -8.16 8.85 33.93
N LEU A 12 -7.72 8.46 32.73
CA LEU A 12 -6.42 7.80 32.52
C LEU A 12 -5.22 8.73 32.78
N LYS A 13 -5.36 10.04 32.56
CA LYS A 13 -4.35 11.04 32.95
C LYS A 13 -4.14 11.09 34.47
N SER A 14 -5.21 10.89 35.24
CA SER A 14 -5.17 10.90 36.70
C SER A 14 -4.86 9.52 37.29
N ASN A 15 -5.02 8.45 36.51
CA ASN A 15 -4.86 7.05 36.92
C ASN A 15 -4.14 6.27 35.80
N PRO A 16 -2.82 6.46 35.63
CA PRO A 16 -2.04 5.69 34.65
C PRO A 16 -2.02 4.20 35.04
N GLY A 17 -2.12 3.31 34.06
CA GLY A 17 -2.18 1.87 34.29
C GLY A 17 -3.55 1.37 34.77
N ALA A 18 -4.63 2.12 34.55
CA ALA A 18 -5.97 1.67 34.94
C ALA A 18 -6.44 0.50 34.05
N THR A 19 -7.13 -0.48 34.65
CA THR A 19 -7.72 -1.60 33.90
C THR A 19 -9.02 -1.18 33.23
N LYS A 20 -9.46 -1.95 32.23
CA LYS A 20 -10.77 -1.76 31.58
C LYS A 20 -11.93 -1.74 32.59
N VAL A 21 -11.84 -2.51 33.67
CA VAL A 21 -12.86 -2.55 34.73
C VAL A 21 -12.91 -1.24 35.50
N GLN A 22 -11.76 -0.69 35.87
CA GLN A 22 -11.66 0.58 36.59
C GLN A 22 -12.17 1.75 35.73
N ILE A 23 -11.79 1.78 34.44
CA ILE A 23 -12.28 2.79 33.49
C ILE A 23 -13.80 2.69 33.33
N SER A 24 -14.34 1.47 33.21
CA SER A 24 -15.78 1.21 33.10
C SER A 24 -16.58 1.72 34.31
N GLN A 25 -16.04 1.51 35.51
CA GLN A 25 -16.69 1.96 36.75
C GLN A 25 -16.63 3.49 36.92
N ALA A 26 -15.48 4.11 36.61
CA ALA A 26 -15.29 5.54 36.79
C ALA A 26 -16.00 6.40 35.74
N THR A 27 -16.07 5.93 34.48
CA THR A 27 -16.66 6.70 33.38
C THR A 27 -18.13 6.35 33.12
N ALA A 28 -18.65 5.31 33.77
CA ALA A 28 -19.94 4.69 33.50
C ALA A 28 -20.12 4.18 32.04
N ILE A 29 -19.06 4.15 31.24
CA ILE A 29 -19.05 3.62 29.87
C ILE A 29 -18.75 2.12 29.93
N LYS A 30 -19.61 1.28 29.36
CA LYS A 30 -19.54 -0.17 29.55
C LYS A 30 -19.52 -0.94 28.23
N GLY A 31 -19.14 -2.22 28.31
CA GLY A 31 -19.31 -3.20 27.24
C GLY A 31 -18.61 -2.82 25.93
N LEU A 32 -19.36 -2.90 24.83
CA LEU A 32 -18.85 -2.67 23.47
C LEU A 32 -18.47 -1.20 23.23
N GLU A 33 -19.16 -0.27 23.88
CA GLU A 33 -18.88 1.17 23.74
C GLU A 33 -17.51 1.51 24.31
N LEU A 34 -17.20 1.02 25.52
CA LEU A 34 -15.88 1.18 26.12
C LEU A 34 -14.79 0.51 25.28
N PHE A 35 -15.06 -0.70 24.78
CA PHE A 35 -14.11 -1.42 23.94
C PHE A 35 -13.78 -0.66 22.64
N ASN A 36 -14.79 -0.12 21.96
CA ASN A 36 -14.59 0.64 20.73
C ASN A 36 -13.81 1.93 20.99
N LEU A 37 -14.09 2.63 22.10
CA LEU A 37 -13.38 3.85 22.48
C LEU A 37 -11.92 3.57 22.82
N LEU A 38 -11.64 2.55 23.65
CA LEU A 38 -10.26 2.15 23.95
C LEU A 38 -9.52 1.74 22.67
N ARG A 39 -10.13 0.91 21.81
CA ARG A 39 -9.54 0.50 20.53
C ARG A 39 -9.26 1.70 19.61
N MET A 40 -10.16 2.68 19.57
CA MET A 40 -9.98 3.91 18.79
C MET A 40 -8.80 4.73 19.33
N LEU A 41 -8.74 4.96 20.65
CA LEU A 41 -7.67 5.70 21.30
C LEU A 41 -6.30 5.02 21.17
N THR A 42 -6.25 3.68 21.25
CA THR A 42 -5.03 2.90 21.02
C THR A 42 -4.58 3.00 19.56
N ARG A 43 -5.51 2.91 18.59
CA ARG A 43 -5.22 3.05 17.16
C ARG A 43 -4.68 4.45 16.82
N GLU A 44 -5.20 5.47 17.47
CA GLU A 44 -4.77 6.86 17.32
C GLU A 44 -3.49 7.16 18.11
N ARG A 45 -2.89 6.17 18.77
CA ARG A 45 -1.67 6.29 19.59
C ARG A 45 -1.80 7.36 20.69
N ILE A 46 -3.01 7.53 21.23
CA ILE A 46 -3.28 8.43 22.35
C ILE A 46 -3.06 7.70 23.68
N ILE A 47 -3.39 6.41 23.72
CA ILE A 47 -3.15 5.53 24.86
C ILE A 47 -2.36 4.30 24.43
N GLN A 48 -1.60 3.73 25.35
CA GLN A 48 -0.96 2.43 25.20
C GLN A 48 -1.71 1.38 26.02
N GLU A 49 -1.88 0.20 25.45
CA GLU A 49 -2.33 -1.00 26.17
C GLU A 49 -1.10 -1.86 26.49
N ASP A 50 -0.93 -2.20 27.76
CA ASP A 50 0.06 -3.18 28.21
C ASP A 50 -0.68 -4.42 28.71
N SER A 51 -0.39 -5.56 28.08
CA SER A 51 -0.96 -6.87 28.36
C SER A 51 0.02 -7.82 29.06
N SER A 52 1.11 -7.30 29.63
CA SER A 52 2.12 -8.09 30.34
C SER A 52 1.62 -8.68 31.67
N GLY A 53 0.49 -8.17 32.20
CA GLY A 53 -0.17 -8.65 33.41
C GLY A 53 -1.38 -9.56 33.13
N ASN A 54 -2.07 -9.95 34.20
CA ASN A 54 -3.26 -10.80 34.11
C ASN A 54 -4.49 -10.07 33.51
N GLU A 55 -4.48 -8.73 33.54
CA GLU A 55 -5.48 -7.87 32.90
C GLU A 55 -4.77 -6.77 32.11
N PRO A 56 -5.29 -6.38 30.92
CA PRO A 56 -4.71 -5.28 30.15
C PRO A 56 -4.92 -3.95 30.88
N VAL A 57 -3.84 -3.20 31.02
CA VAL A 57 -3.81 -1.87 31.62
C VAL A 57 -3.59 -0.80 30.56
N TYR A 58 -4.19 0.37 30.77
CA TYR A 58 -4.15 1.48 29.83
C TYR A 58 -3.45 2.69 30.43
N THR A 59 -2.56 3.30 29.65
CA THR A 59 -1.82 4.50 30.07
C THR A 59 -1.85 5.53 28.95
N VAL A 60 -2.07 6.80 29.30
CA VAL A 60 -1.97 7.90 28.33
C VAL A 60 -0.50 8.16 28.04
N PHE A 61 -0.13 8.34 26.77
CA PHE A 61 1.21 8.82 26.44
C PHE A 61 1.42 10.21 27.08
N SER A 62 2.30 10.29 28.08
CA SER A 62 2.56 11.52 28.86
C SER A 62 3.59 12.43 28.19
N GLU A 63 4.26 11.95 27.16
CA GLU A 63 5.14 12.74 26.32
C GLU A 63 4.60 12.64 24.92
N MET A 64 4.25 13.80 24.35
CA MET A 64 4.10 13.93 22.91
C MET A 64 5.35 13.32 22.29
N PRO A 65 5.27 12.23 21.50
CA PRO A 65 6.29 12.09 20.48
C PRO A 65 6.19 13.39 19.69
N GLU A 66 7.32 14.09 19.52
CA GLU A 66 7.40 15.16 18.53
C GLU A 66 6.63 14.70 17.30
N PRO A 67 5.78 15.56 16.70
CA PRO A 67 5.12 15.19 15.48
C PRO A 67 6.25 14.78 14.54
N LYS A 68 6.38 13.48 14.25
CA LYS A 68 7.06 13.05 13.06
C LYS A 68 6.29 13.78 12.00
N GLU A 69 6.87 14.84 11.46
CA GLU A 69 6.24 15.67 10.44
C GLU A 69 5.68 14.69 9.43
N GLU A 70 4.35 14.50 9.46
CA GLU A 70 3.70 13.66 8.48
C GLU A 70 3.96 14.40 7.19
N THR A 71 4.82 13.81 6.36
CA THR A 71 5.22 14.48 5.13
C THR A 71 3.95 14.86 4.36
N PRO A 72 3.94 15.97 3.63
CA PRO A 72 2.78 16.36 2.82
C PRO A 72 2.26 15.21 1.94
N GLU A 73 3.14 14.28 1.55
CA GLU A 73 2.82 13.04 0.83
C GLU A 73 1.94 12.08 1.65
N GLU A 74 2.21 11.89 2.94
CA GLU A 74 1.50 10.94 3.81
C GLU A 74 0.09 11.44 4.18
N VAL A 75 -0.06 12.75 4.40
CA VAL A 75 -1.35 13.42 4.62
C VAL A 75 -2.22 13.35 3.36
N GLU A 76 -1.61 13.49 2.18
CA GLU A 76 -2.30 13.39 0.91
C GLU A 76 -2.68 11.93 0.56
N LEU A 77 -1.84 10.96 0.91
CA LEU A 77 -2.12 9.54 0.78
C LEU A 77 -3.36 9.15 1.60
N LYS A 78 -3.43 9.56 2.87
CA LYS A 78 -4.59 9.29 3.75
C LYS A 78 -5.88 9.95 3.24
N LYS A 79 -5.81 11.16 2.67
CA LYS A 79 -6.97 11.81 2.02
C LYS A 79 -7.45 11.05 0.79
N ARG A 80 -6.55 10.48 -0.01
CA ARG A 80 -6.88 9.72 -1.22
C ARG A 80 -7.44 8.33 -0.91
N ILE A 81 -6.96 7.65 0.13
CA ILE A 81 -7.53 6.39 0.63
C ILE A 81 -9.00 6.57 1.05
N LYS A 82 -9.33 7.71 1.69
CA LYS A 82 -10.71 8.04 2.10
C LYS A 82 -11.69 8.22 0.92
N ALA A 83 -11.20 8.42 -0.30
CA ALA A 83 -12.00 8.55 -1.52
C ALA A 83 -12.25 7.23 -2.27
N GLY A 84 -11.92 6.07 -1.68
CA GLY A 84 -12.18 4.75 -2.26
C GLY A 84 -11.24 4.37 -3.42
N ARG A 85 -10.18 5.15 -3.66
CA ARG A 85 -9.13 4.84 -4.64
C ARG A 85 -7.92 4.31 -3.88
N ASP A 86 -7.63 3.03 -4.07
CA ASP A 86 -6.40 2.41 -3.61
C ASP A 86 -5.20 3.08 -4.31
N VAL A 87 -4.47 3.88 -3.54
CA VAL A 87 -3.30 4.65 -3.93
C VAL A 87 -1.97 4.01 -3.49
N SER A 88 -1.96 2.73 -3.11
CA SER A 88 -0.74 2.02 -2.72
C SER A 88 0.39 2.31 -3.69
N GLN A 89 1.52 2.75 -3.15
CA GLN A 89 2.74 3.01 -3.90
C GLN A 89 3.73 1.87 -3.65
N TYR A 90 4.66 1.73 -4.57
CA TYR A 90 5.70 0.72 -4.51
C TYR A 90 7.03 1.39 -4.80
N THR A 91 7.99 1.17 -3.90
CA THR A 91 9.34 1.66 -4.06
C THR A 91 10.17 0.60 -4.78
N PHE A 92 10.79 0.99 -5.89
CA PHE A 92 11.69 0.18 -6.70
C PHE A 92 12.89 1.03 -7.13
N ASN A 93 14.12 0.54 -6.96
CA ASN A 93 15.37 1.27 -7.27
C ASN A 93 15.39 2.70 -6.68
N GLY A 94 14.93 2.85 -5.43
CA GLY A 94 14.90 4.14 -4.72
C GLY A 94 13.87 5.15 -5.26
N ARG A 95 12.95 4.73 -6.14
CA ARG A 95 11.87 5.57 -6.69
C ARG A 95 10.50 4.98 -6.37
N SER A 96 9.54 5.85 -6.07
CA SER A 96 8.16 5.47 -5.77
C SER A 96 7.32 5.44 -7.05
N TYR A 97 6.56 4.37 -7.22
CA TYR A 97 5.73 4.10 -8.40
C TYR A 97 4.34 3.64 -8.00
N GLY A 98 3.34 4.07 -8.77
CA GLY A 98 2.03 3.41 -8.77
C GLY A 98 2.10 2.03 -9.44
N LYS A 99 1.04 1.23 -9.29
CA LYS A 99 0.93 -0.16 -9.78
C LYS A 99 1.38 -0.36 -11.25
N GLY A 100 0.76 0.33 -12.21
CA GLY A 100 1.13 0.22 -13.64
C GLY A 100 2.55 0.73 -13.94
N PRO A 101 2.92 1.95 -13.49
CA PRO A 101 4.28 2.45 -13.64
C PRO A 101 5.37 1.54 -13.06
N LEU A 102 5.10 0.88 -11.93
CA LEU A 102 6.00 -0.09 -11.31
C LEU A 102 6.28 -1.26 -12.25
N VAL A 103 5.22 -1.87 -12.80
CA VAL A 103 5.35 -3.00 -13.75
C VAL A 103 6.23 -2.60 -14.93
N ARG A 104 5.99 -1.42 -15.51
CA ARG A 104 6.84 -0.90 -16.59
C ARG A 104 8.29 -0.72 -16.14
N ALA A 105 8.52 -0.15 -14.95
CA ALA A 105 9.86 0.09 -14.45
C ALA A 105 10.64 -1.22 -14.26
N VAL A 106 10.01 -2.25 -13.70
CA VAL A 106 10.60 -3.57 -13.52
C VAL A 106 10.89 -4.24 -14.86
N VAL A 107 9.95 -4.25 -15.80
CA VAL A 107 10.16 -4.84 -17.14
C VAL A 107 11.26 -4.09 -17.90
N ALA A 108 11.28 -2.76 -17.82
CA ALA A 108 12.33 -1.96 -18.43
C ALA A 108 13.71 -2.24 -17.81
N GLN A 109 13.78 -2.36 -16.49
CA GLN A 109 15.03 -2.74 -15.81
C GLN A 109 15.50 -4.12 -16.25
N TYR A 110 14.60 -5.10 -16.33
CA TYR A 110 14.93 -6.44 -16.78
C TYR A 110 15.49 -6.47 -18.21
N VAL A 111 14.93 -5.67 -19.12
CA VAL A 111 15.47 -5.54 -20.48
C VAL A 111 16.81 -4.81 -20.51
N LEU A 112 17.04 -3.84 -19.62
CA LEU A 112 18.34 -3.18 -19.48
C LEU A 112 19.41 -4.15 -18.98
N ASP A 113 19.06 -5.01 -18.03
CA ASP A 113 19.96 -6.04 -17.47
C ASP A 113 20.20 -7.19 -18.47
N HIS A 114 19.26 -7.41 -19.41
CA HIS A 114 19.33 -8.41 -20.48
C HIS A 114 19.13 -7.77 -21.87
N PRO A 115 20.11 -7.02 -22.40
CA PRO A 115 19.92 -6.22 -23.62
C PRO A 115 19.66 -7.05 -24.89
N GLU A 116 20.01 -8.33 -24.88
CA GLU A 116 19.79 -9.25 -26.01
C GLU A 116 18.44 -9.97 -25.97
N ILE A 117 17.61 -9.71 -24.95
CA ILE A 117 16.36 -10.43 -24.76
C ILE A 117 15.40 -10.20 -25.93
N THR A 118 14.79 -11.28 -26.37
CA THR A 118 13.77 -11.29 -27.43
C THR A 118 12.37 -11.25 -26.83
N TYR A 119 11.38 -10.90 -27.65
CA TYR A 119 9.98 -10.93 -27.27
C TYR A 119 9.52 -12.27 -26.67
N LYS A 120 10.03 -13.39 -27.20
CA LYS A 120 9.64 -14.73 -26.74
C LYS A 120 10.21 -15.03 -25.36
N GLU A 121 11.49 -14.77 -25.15
CA GLU A 121 12.14 -14.96 -23.84
C GLU A 121 11.51 -14.05 -22.78
N LEU A 122 11.17 -12.81 -23.12
CA LEU A 122 10.47 -11.93 -22.19
C LEU A 122 9.07 -12.46 -21.82
N LYS A 123 8.39 -13.16 -22.73
CA LYS A 123 7.09 -13.81 -22.44
C LYS A 123 7.23 -15.05 -21.56
N GLU A 124 8.37 -15.73 -21.59
CA GLU A 124 8.65 -16.83 -20.68
C GLU A 124 8.84 -16.33 -19.24
N VAL A 125 9.47 -15.16 -19.09
CA VAL A 125 9.69 -14.52 -17.78
C VAL A 125 8.42 -13.87 -17.26
N PHE A 126 7.70 -13.12 -18.10
CA PHE A 126 6.46 -12.45 -17.76
C PHE A 126 5.30 -12.96 -18.63
N PRO A 127 4.75 -14.15 -18.31
CA PRO A 127 3.69 -14.76 -19.11
C PRO A 127 2.38 -13.98 -19.05
N ASP A 128 1.59 -14.09 -20.13
CA ASP A 128 0.30 -13.39 -20.24
C ASP A 128 -0.72 -13.83 -19.20
N ASP A 129 -0.57 -15.03 -18.62
CA ASP A 129 -1.39 -15.51 -17.51
C ASP A 129 -1.34 -14.62 -16.28
N LEU A 130 -0.25 -13.85 -16.08
CA LEU A 130 -0.17 -12.86 -15.01
C LEU A 130 -1.23 -11.76 -15.16
N LEU A 131 -1.62 -11.43 -16.39
CA LEU A 131 -2.70 -10.49 -16.69
C LEU A 131 -3.54 -10.95 -17.89
N LYS A 132 -4.25 -12.07 -17.73
CA LYS A 132 -4.94 -12.82 -18.80
C LYS A 132 -5.53 -11.99 -19.96
N ARG A 133 -6.33 -10.96 -19.66
CA ARG A 133 -7.08 -10.21 -20.68
C ARG A 133 -6.20 -9.30 -21.55
N PHE A 134 -5.11 -8.77 -21.01
CA PHE A 134 -4.27 -7.77 -21.71
C PHE A 134 -2.82 -8.24 -21.91
N GLY A 135 -2.36 -9.20 -21.11
CA GLY A 135 -0.95 -9.49 -20.94
C GLY A 135 -0.22 -8.39 -20.19
N ILE A 136 0.96 -8.70 -19.68
CA ILE A 136 1.81 -7.69 -19.01
C ILE A 136 2.33 -6.68 -20.04
N PHE A 137 2.70 -7.17 -21.22
CA PHE A 137 3.16 -6.36 -22.34
C PHE A 137 2.71 -6.99 -23.65
N GLN A 138 2.60 -6.16 -24.69
CA GLN A 138 2.28 -6.59 -26.06
C GLN A 138 3.08 -5.75 -27.06
N ASP A 139 3.20 -6.23 -28.30
CA ASP A 139 3.66 -5.37 -29.39
C ASP A 139 2.63 -4.28 -29.70
N GLN A 140 3.08 -3.21 -30.35
CA GLN A 140 2.23 -2.04 -30.61
C GLN A 140 1.01 -2.36 -31.49
N LYS A 141 1.08 -3.37 -32.38
CA LYS A 141 -0.04 -3.73 -33.26
C LYS A 141 -1.09 -4.48 -32.46
N THR A 142 -0.71 -5.53 -31.77
CA THR A 142 -1.58 -6.32 -30.91
C THR A 142 -2.17 -5.50 -29.76
N ALA A 143 -1.41 -4.58 -29.18
CA ALA A 143 -1.92 -3.65 -28.16
C ALA A 143 -3.08 -2.78 -28.67
N LYS A 144 -2.99 -2.29 -29.93
CA LYS A 144 -4.07 -1.51 -30.57
C LYS A 144 -5.30 -2.36 -30.86
N GLU A 145 -5.13 -3.61 -31.25
CA GLU A 145 -6.23 -4.54 -31.50
C GLU A 145 -6.96 -4.93 -30.22
N ILE A 146 -6.22 -5.25 -29.15
CA ILE A 146 -6.79 -5.64 -27.85
C ILE A 146 -7.46 -4.44 -27.15
N ALA A 147 -6.89 -3.25 -27.28
CA ALA A 147 -7.37 -2.02 -26.65
C ALA A 147 -7.57 -0.89 -27.67
N PRO A 148 -8.60 -0.96 -28.54
CA PRO A 148 -8.82 0.02 -29.60
C PRO A 148 -9.09 1.43 -29.08
N LYS A 149 -9.57 1.55 -27.83
CA LYS A 149 -9.80 2.84 -27.16
C LYS A 149 -8.51 3.51 -26.62
N GLY A 150 -7.33 2.90 -26.79
CA GLY A 150 -6.04 3.57 -26.65
C GLY A 150 -5.48 3.81 -25.23
N ASN A 151 -6.17 3.41 -24.16
CA ASN A 151 -5.81 3.84 -22.78
C ASN A 151 -5.31 2.72 -21.85
N ARG A 152 -5.06 1.52 -22.39
CA ARG A 152 -4.70 0.35 -21.56
C ARG A 152 -3.22 0.00 -21.57
N TYR A 153 -2.44 0.66 -22.41
CA TYR A 153 -1.00 0.43 -22.54
C TYR A 153 -0.25 1.76 -22.51
N PHE A 154 1.00 1.73 -22.06
CA PHE A 154 1.90 2.87 -22.11
C PHE A 154 2.48 3.02 -23.53
N THR A 155 1.84 3.86 -24.34
CA THR A 155 2.15 4.05 -25.77
C THR A 155 2.99 5.29 -26.06
N LYS A 156 3.32 6.11 -25.06
CA LYS A 156 4.19 7.28 -25.25
C LYS A 156 5.59 6.79 -25.68
N PRO A 157 6.29 7.51 -26.58
CA PRO A 157 7.58 7.07 -27.11
C PRO A 157 8.64 6.84 -26.01
N GLU A 158 8.63 7.64 -24.95
CA GLU A 158 9.51 7.48 -23.78
C GLU A 158 9.17 6.24 -22.93
N GLN A 159 7.97 5.69 -23.13
CA GLN A 159 7.45 4.57 -22.35
C GLN A 159 7.56 3.23 -23.05
N VAL A 160 7.74 3.24 -24.37
CA VAL A 160 7.97 2.04 -25.19
C VAL A 160 9.30 1.40 -24.79
N ILE A 161 9.29 0.08 -24.60
CA ILE A 161 10.48 -0.70 -24.28
C ILE A 161 10.98 -1.33 -25.59
N LYS A 162 12.25 -1.12 -25.90
CA LYS A 162 12.89 -1.68 -27.09
C LYS A 162 13.59 -2.98 -26.74
N LEU A 163 13.17 -4.07 -27.37
CA LEU A 163 13.83 -5.38 -27.29
C LEU A 163 14.77 -5.53 -28.49
N LYS A 164 15.53 -6.63 -28.51
CA LYS A 164 16.43 -6.96 -29.62
C LYS A 164 15.70 -7.09 -30.96
N ASP A 165 14.50 -7.71 -30.95
CA ASP A 165 13.76 -8.04 -32.17
C ASP A 165 12.60 -7.08 -32.47
N ARG A 166 12.02 -6.41 -31.45
CA ARG A 166 10.87 -5.52 -31.63
C ARG A 166 10.65 -4.56 -30.46
N GLU A 167 9.72 -3.63 -30.64
CA GLU A 167 9.26 -2.73 -29.60
C GLU A 167 7.98 -3.24 -28.93
N VAL A 168 7.92 -3.10 -27.61
CA VAL A 168 6.77 -3.53 -26.80
C VAL A 168 6.25 -2.41 -25.91
N VAL A 169 4.95 -2.48 -25.62
CA VAL A 169 4.24 -1.58 -24.72
C VAL A 169 3.67 -2.35 -23.53
N VAL A 170 3.82 -1.79 -22.34
CA VAL A 170 3.39 -2.42 -21.08
C VAL A 170 1.96 -1.99 -20.75
N CYS A 171 1.16 -2.90 -20.20
CA CYS A 171 -0.19 -2.57 -19.74
C CYS A 171 -0.15 -1.56 -18.58
N SER A 172 -1.06 -0.59 -18.55
CA SER A 172 -1.16 0.40 -17.48
C SER A 172 -2.16 0.01 -16.39
N GLN A 173 -2.99 -1.01 -16.63
CA GLN A 173 -4.15 -1.34 -15.81
C GLN A 173 -3.84 -2.50 -14.85
N PHE A 174 -3.50 -2.15 -13.63
CA PHE A 174 -3.28 -3.12 -12.55
C PHE A 174 -4.17 -2.79 -11.34
N THR A 175 -4.82 -3.82 -10.81
CA THR A 175 -5.45 -3.83 -9.49
C THR A 175 -4.47 -4.43 -8.48
N LEU A 176 -4.76 -4.32 -7.19
CA LEU A 176 -3.92 -4.94 -6.18
C LEU A 176 -3.86 -6.47 -6.37
N GLU A 177 -5.00 -7.11 -6.67
CA GLU A 177 -5.10 -8.56 -6.85
C GLU A 177 -4.29 -9.09 -8.04
N ASN A 178 -4.31 -8.40 -9.18
CA ASN A 178 -3.60 -8.86 -10.38
C ASN A 178 -2.11 -8.46 -10.39
N LEU A 179 -1.70 -7.54 -9.52
CA LEU A 179 -0.30 -7.15 -9.36
C LEU A 179 0.47 -8.16 -8.51
N GLN A 180 -0.17 -8.82 -7.53
CA GLN A 180 0.49 -9.77 -6.63
C GLN A 180 1.26 -10.90 -7.34
N PRO A 181 0.70 -11.57 -8.38
CA PRO A 181 1.45 -12.55 -9.15
C PRO A 181 2.70 -11.98 -9.82
N PHE A 182 2.60 -10.77 -10.36
CA PHE A 182 3.73 -10.08 -10.98
C PHE A 182 4.83 -9.75 -9.95
N LEU A 183 4.47 -9.25 -8.77
CA LEU A 183 5.44 -8.95 -7.70
C LEU A 183 6.20 -10.18 -7.24
N LYS A 184 5.54 -11.35 -7.20
CA LYS A 184 6.20 -12.62 -6.86
C LYS A 184 7.28 -12.97 -7.89
N VAL A 185 6.96 -12.84 -9.18
CA VAL A 185 7.93 -13.07 -10.27
C VAL A 185 9.08 -12.07 -10.16
N ALA A 186 8.78 -10.78 -10.01
CA ALA A 186 9.81 -9.74 -9.90
C ALA A 186 10.77 -9.99 -8.72
N ARG A 187 10.24 -10.36 -7.55
CA ARG A 187 11.06 -10.72 -6.37
C ARG A 187 11.89 -11.98 -6.60
N ALA A 188 11.34 -12.98 -7.31
CA ALA A 188 12.07 -14.19 -7.67
C ALA A 188 13.22 -13.92 -8.66
N LEU A 189 13.11 -12.87 -9.47
CA LEU A 189 14.20 -12.38 -10.32
C LEU A 189 15.27 -11.57 -9.55
N GLY A 190 15.09 -11.37 -8.25
CA GLY A 190 16.03 -10.63 -7.40
C GLY A 190 15.73 -9.14 -7.24
N TYR A 191 14.59 -8.65 -7.73
CA TYR A 191 14.22 -7.24 -7.58
C TYR A 191 13.61 -6.95 -6.21
N GLU A 192 14.19 -5.97 -5.51
CA GLU A 192 13.65 -5.46 -4.26
C GLU A 192 12.51 -4.47 -4.51
N ILE A 193 11.29 -4.87 -4.12
CA ILE A 193 10.09 -4.04 -4.24
C ILE A 193 9.42 -3.95 -2.87
N VAL A 194 9.43 -2.74 -2.31
CA VAL A 194 8.83 -2.41 -1.02
C VAL A 194 7.50 -1.73 -1.25
N GLU A 195 6.44 -2.19 -0.58
CA GLU A 195 5.12 -1.55 -0.60
C GLU A 195 5.07 -0.44 0.46
N SER A 196 4.48 0.70 0.13
CA SER A 196 4.39 1.91 0.98
C SER A 196 2.96 2.42 1.06
#